data_AF-A0A920RMW7-F1
#
_entry.id   AF-A0A920RMW7-F1
#
_cell.length_a   1.000
_cell.length_b   1.000
_cell.length_c   1.000
_cell.angle_alpha   90.00
_cell.angle_beta   90.00
_cell.angle_gamma   90.00
#
_symmetry.space_group_name_H-M   'P 1'
#
loop_
_entity.id
_entity.type
_entity.pdbx_description
1 polymer ?
#
loop_
_entity_poly.entity_id
_entity_poly.type
_entity_poly.pdbx_seq_one_letter_code
_entity_poly.pdbx_strand_id
1 'polypeptide(L)'
;MPDSTLPPSTPETTDVSRRARLAVAALAVLGLLGVVSHLDAAGDYPGLGAGPGLTVDEMFNVSEGFRLVEATRFWFLGELTWQQIFGQQEDLLAAAPAGYHLADHPPLGRVALGLAHQTVTALVAPTHSEATPLAPTAARFGSAIAFGWLIYLVGRTTAGWYGSVAGFSAATSLSADATPGRPRPSRFTGNDDHPGLHRFGAVTC
;
A
#
# COMPACT_ATOMS: atom_id res chain seq x y z
N MET A 1 -9.93 59.11 -9.05
CA MET A 1 -9.58 58.01 -8.12
C MET A 1 -8.63 57.09 -8.87
N PRO A 2 -7.37 56.93 -8.46
CA PRO A 2 -6.50 55.94 -9.06
C PRO A 2 -6.90 54.55 -8.54
N ASP A 3 -7.02 53.64 -9.50
CA ASP A 3 -7.40 52.23 -9.36
C ASP A 3 -6.27 51.46 -8.65
N SER A 4 -6.53 50.96 -7.45
CA SER A 4 -5.57 50.20 -6.64
C SER A 4 -5.64 48.72 -6.98
N THR A 5 -5.14 48.36 -8.17
CA THR A 5 -4.90 46.96 -8.56
C THR A 5 -3.42 46.63 -8.37
N LEU A 6 -3.00 46.46 -7.11
CA LEU A 6 -1.72 45.79 -6.85
C LEU A 6 -1.84 44.34 -7.35
N PRO A 7 -0.88 43.83 -8.13
CA PRO A 7 -0.88 42.43 -8.52
C PRO A 7 -0.81 41.55 -7.26
N PRO A 8 -1.46 40.37 -7.26
CA PRO A 8 -1.40 39.48 -6.11
C PRO A 8 0.06 39.14 -5.83
N SER A 9 0.52 39.40 -4.60
CA SER A 9 1.83 38.99 -4.15
C SER A 9 1.93 37.49 -4.28
N THR A 10 2.76 37.01 -5.20
CA THR A 10 3.10 35.58 -5.28
C THR A 10 3.70 35.19 -3.93
N PRO A 11 3.20 34.13 -3.27
CA PRO A 11 3.77 33.70 -2.01
C PRO A 11 5.26 33.40 -2.21
N GLU A 12 6.09 34.13 -1.49
CA GLU A 12 7.54 33.97 -1.52
C GLU A 12 7.85 32.56 -1.00
N THR A 13 8.23 31.66 -1.91
CA THR A 13 8.60 30.29 -1.55
C THR A 13 9.88 30.35 -0.74
N THR A 14 9.78 30.11 0.56
CA THR A 14 10.96 30.09 1.44
C THR A 14 11.81 28.87 1.11
N ASP A 15 13.10 29.10 0.87
CA ASP A 15 14.04 28.03 0.56
C ASP A 15 14.17 27.10 1.79
N VAL A 16 13.76 25.83 1.63
CA VAL A 16 13.76 24.89 2.76
C VAL A 16 15.20 24.51 3.11
N SER A 17 15.62 24.94 4.30
CA SER A 17 16.96 24.65 4.81
C SER A 17 17.29 23.16 4.76
N ARG A 18 18.57 22.82 4.54
CA ARG A 18 19.03 21.42 4.53
C ARG A 18 18.68 20.70 5.83
N ARG A 19 18.77 21.38 6.97
CA ARG A 19 18.42 20.84 8.29
C ARG A 19 16.94 20.47 8.37
N ALA A 20 16.05 21.34 7.90
CA ALA A 20 14.62 21.06 7.87
C ALA A 20 14.29 19.86 6.95
N ARG A 21 14.91 19.78 5.77
CA ARG A 21 14.75 18.62 4.87
C ARG A 21 15.18 17.31 5.52
N LEU A 22 16.32 17.31 6.21
CA LEU A 22 16.82 16.13 6.91
C LEU A 22 15.93 15.74 8.10
N ALA A 23 15.42 16.72 8.86
CA ALA A 23 14.49 16.46 9.95
C ALA A 23 13.18 15.82 9.47
N VAL A 24 12.59 16.35 8.39
CA VAL A 24 11.38 15.79 7.79
C VAL A 24 11.66 14.39 7.20
N ALA A 25 12.81 14.18 6.56
CA ALA A 25 13.21 12.86 6.07
C ALA A 25 13.39 11.84 7.21
N ALA A 26 13.95 12.25 8.35
CA ALA A 26 14.07 11.39 9.52
C ALA A 26 12.69 10.98 10.05
N LEU A 27 11.73 11.90 10.12
CA LEU A 27 10.35 11.58 10.52
C LEU A 27 9.65 10.64 9.53
N ALA A 28 9.89 10.82 8.22
CA ALA A 28 9.38 9.91 7.20
C ALA A 28 9.94 8.50 7.34
N VAL A 29 11.24 8.36 7.61
CA VAL A 29 11.87 7.06 7.88
C VAL A 29 11.31 6.44 9.16
N LEU A 30 11.16 7.21 10.23
CA LEU A 30 10.58 6.73 11.49
C LEU A 30 9.13 6.25 11.29
N GLY A 31 8.31 7.01 10.56
CA GLY A 31 6.95 6.61 10.22
C GLY A 31 6.90 5.33 9.39
N LEU A 32 7.76 5.22 8.36
CA LEU A 32 7.90 4.01 7.55
C LEU A 32 8.28 2.80 8.41
N LEU A 33 9.30 2.92 9.27
CA LEU A 33 9.72 1.84 10.15
C LEU A 33 8.63 1.45 11.15
N GLY A 34 7.89 2.43 11.67
CA GLY A 34 6.71 2.22 12.51
C GLY A 34 5.68 1.33 11.82
N VAL A 35 5.25 1.70 10.60
CA VAL A 35 4.30 0.90 9.81
C VAL A 35 4.86 -0.47 9.50
N VAL A 36 6.09 -0.57 8.96
CA VAL A 36 6.71 -1.84 8.54
C VAL A 36 6.79 -2.84 9.69
N SER A 37 7.06 -2.36 10.90
CA SER A 37 7.15 -3.23 12.08
C SER A 37 5.82 -3.91 12.46
N HIS A 38 4.68 -3.47 11.91
CA HIS A 38 3.33 -3.97 12.21
C HIS A 38 2.51 -4.27 10.93
N LEU A 39 3.11 -4.84 9.90
CA LEU A 39 2.41 -5.10 8.64
C LEU A 39 1.67 -6.43 8.58
N ASP A 40 2.05 -7.42 9.39
CA ASP A 40 1.64 -8.80 9.20
C ASP A 40 0.25 -9.07 9.78
N ALA A 41 -0.76 -9.06 8.90
CA ALA A 41 -2.14 -9.36 9.27
C ALA A 41 -2.56 -10.80 8.99
N ALA A 42 -1.79 -11.51 8.17
CA ALA A 42 -2.13 -12.85 7.69
C ALA A 42 -1.25 -13.96 8.28
N GLY A 43 -0.21 -13.59 9.04
CA GLY A 43 0.82 -14.51 9.50
C GLY A 43 1.82 -14.85 8.39
N ASP A 44 1.92 -14.03 7.33
CA ASP A 44 2.83 -14.28 6.20
C ASP A 44 4.29 -14.17 6.66
N TYR A 45 4.58 -13.26 7.61
CA TYR A 45 5.92 -12.97 8.13
C TYR A 45 5.89 -12.86 9.66
N PRO A 46 5.89 -14.00 10.38
CA PRO A 46 5.66 -14.05 11.84
C PRO A 46 6.65 -13.24 12.70
N GLY A 47 7.77 -12.79 12.12
CA GLY A 47 8.74 -11.89 12.78
C GLY A 47 8.31 -10.42 12.80
N LEU A 48 7.25 -10.04 12.08
CA LEU A 48 6.65 -8.72 12.11
C LEU A 48 5.50 -8.68 13.13
N GLY A 49 5.22 -7.49 13.66
CA GLY A 49 4.07 -7.25 14.52
C GLY A 49 2.74 -7.40 13.76
N ALA A 50 1.69 -7.71 14.51
CA ALA A 50 0.34 -7.86 13.98
C ALA A 50 -0.14 -6.54 13.33
N GLY A 51 -0.57 -6.63 12.08
CA GLY A 51 -1.08 -5.51 11.30
C GLY A 51 -2.61 -5.41 11.24
N PRO A 52 -3.14 -4.36 10.59
CA PRO A 52 -4.57 -4.21 10.39
C PRO A 52 -5.12 -5.36 9.54
N GLY A 53 -6.31 -5.86 9.89
CA GLY A 53 -6.95 -6.98 9.19
C GLY A 53 -7.05 -6.76 7.67
N LEU A 54 -7.01 -7.87 6.93
CA LEU A 54 -7.11 -7.85 5.46
C LEU A 54 -8.49 -7.38 5.01
N THR A 55 -8.53 -6.53 3.99
CA THR A 55 -9.77 -6.16 3.29
C THR A 55 -9.94 -7.00 2.02
N VAL A 56 -11.18 -7.12 1.55
CA VAL A 56 -11.49 -7.90 0.33
C VAL A 56 -10.85 -7.27 -0.91
N ASP A 57 -10.87 -5.95 -1.01
CA ASP A 57 -10.27 -5.21 -2.13
C ASP A 57 -8.74 -5.27 -2.11
N GLU A 58 -8.12 -5.47 -0.95
CA GLU A 58 -6.66 -5.60 -0.83
C GLU A 58 -6.16 -6.86 -1.56
N MET A 59 -6.74 -8.02 -1.27
CA MET A 59 -6.35 -9.27 -1.94
C MET A 59 -6.51 -9.19 -3.46
N PHE A 60 -7.58 -8.54 -3.92
CA PHE A 60 -7.81 -8.28 -5.33
C PHE A 60 -6.71 -7.39 -5.93
N ASN A 61 -6.40 -6.25 -5.30
CA ASN A 61 -5.37 -5.34 -5.81
C ASN A 61 -3.95 -5.92 -5.75
N VAL A 62 -3.63 -6.76 -4.76
CA VAL A 62 -2.36 -7.49 -4.70
C VAL A 62 -2.25 -8.48 -5.85
N SER A 63 -3.31 -9.25 -6.11
CA SER A 63 -3.34 -10.22 -7.20
C SER A 63 -3.16 -9.56 -8.56
N GLU A 64 -3.89 -8.47 -8.80
CA GLU A 64 -3.78 -7.70 -10.04
C GLU A 64 -2.44 -6.97 -10.17
N GLY A 65 -1.87 -6.49 -9.06
CA GLY A 65 -0.53 -5.91 -9.05
C GLY A 65 0.56 -6.92 -9.41
N PHE A 66 0.53 -8.10 -8.80
CA PHE A 66 1.45 -9.19 -9.13
C PHE A 66 1.36 -9.58 -10.61
N ARG A 67 0.14 -9.81 -11.13
CA ARG A 67 -0.09 -10.13 -12.53
C ARG A 67 0.41 -9.04 -13.47
N LEU A 68 0.14 -7.78 -13.15
CA LEU A 68 0.56 -6.65 -13.98
C LEU A 68 2.09 -6.57 -14.10
N VAL A 69 2.81 -6.74 -13.00
CA VAL A 69 4.29 -6.73 -13.01
C VAL A 69 4.83 -7.92 -13.79
N GLU A 70 4.25 -9.11 -13.61
CA GLU A 70 4.67 -10.31 -14.31
C GLU A 70 4.36 -10.23 -15.82
N ALA A 71 3.19 -9.74 -16.21
CA ALA A 71 2.81 -9.50 -17.60
C ALA A 71 3.72 -8.45 -18.26
N THR A 72 4.06 -7.39 -17.52
CA THR A 72 5.02 -6.36 -17.97
C THR A 72 6.40 -6.98 -18.21
N ARG A 73 6.86 -7.89 -17.34
CA ARG A 73 8.11 -8.64 -17.52
C ARG A 73 8.08 -9.45 -18.81
N PHE A 74 7.01 -10.19 -19.06
CA PHE A 74 6.84 -10.97 -20.30
C PHE A 74 6.78 -10.10 -21.56
N TRP A 75 6.18 -8.91 -21.48
CA TRP A 75 6.21 -7.96 -22.60
C TRP A 75 7.59 -7.41 -22.89
N PHE A 76 8.39 -7.09 -21.87
CA PHE A 76 9.79 -6.71 -22.06
C PHE A 76 10.62 -7.82 -22.71
N LEU A 77 10.27 -9.09 -22.48
CA LEU A 77 10.88 -10.25 -23.12
C LEU A 77 10.35 -10.54 -24.54
N GLY A 78 9.35 -9.79 -25.00
CA GLY A 78 8.70 -10.00 -26.29
C GLY A 78 7.74 -11.19 -26.35
N GLU A 79 7.39 -11.78 -25.20
CA GLU A 79 6.49 -12.93 -25.10
C GLU A 79 5.01 -12.52 -25.10
N LEU A 80 4.72 -11.32 -24.62
CA LEU A 80 3.37 -10.72 -24.65
C LEU A 80 3.39 -9.43 -25.44
N THR A 81 2.25 -9.11 -26.06
CA THR A 81 1.97 -7.83 -26.72
C THR A 81 1.27 -6.87 -25.76
N TRP A 82 1.32 -5.57 -26.06
CA TRP A 82 0.62 -4.55 -25.28
C TRP A 82 -0.89 -4.82 -25.16
N GLN A 83 -1.51 -5.32 -26.24
CA GLN A 83 -2.92 -5.70 -26.25
C GLN A 83 -3.22 -6.88 -25.32
N GLN A 84 -2.31 -7.85 -25.20
CA GLN A 84 -2.49 -8.95 -24.25
C GLN A 84 -2.35 -8.52 -22.79
N ILE A 85 -1.63 -7.44 -22.50
CA ILE A 85 -1.52 -6.91 -21.13
C ILE A 85 -2.69 -6.01 -20.77
N PHE A 86 -3.04 -5.05 -21.64
CA PHE A 86 -3.98 -3.96 -21.30
C PHE A 86 -5.30 -3.99 -22.09
N GLY A 87 -5.47 -4.97 -22.98
CA GLY A 87 -6.71 -5.13 -23.74
C GLY A 87 -7.87 -5.55 -22.84
N GLN A 88 -9.09 -5.19 -23.27
CA GLN A 88 -10.31 -5.65 -22.62
C GLN A 88 -10.44 -7.16 -22.80
N GLN A 89 -11.09 -7.83 -21.85
CA GLN A 89 -11.30 -9.28 -21.92
C GLN A 89 -12.07 -9.68 -23.19
N GLU A 90 -12.92 -8.81 -23.70
CA GLU A 90 -13.69 -8.97 -24.95
C GLU A 90 -12.83 -8.91 -26.21
N ASP A 91 -11.72 -8.16 -26.16
CA ASP A 91 -10.75 -8.01 -27.26
C ASP A 91 -9.73 -9.16 -27.29
N LEU A 92 -9.84 -10.08 -26.33
CA LEU A 92 -8.91 -11.17 -26.12
C LEU A 92 -9.65 -12.49 -26.30
N LEU A 93 -9.02 -13.42 -27.02
CA LEU A 93 -9.50 -14.80 -27.06
C LEU A 93 -9.52 -15.34 -25.62
N ALA A 94 -10.45 -16.24 -25.29
CA ALA A 94 -10.75 -16.77 -23.94
C ALA A 94 -9.55 -17.35 -23.14
N ALA A 95 -8.35 -17.34 -23.71
CA ALA A 95 -7.11 -17.86 -23.17
C ALA A 95 -6.01 -16.78 -23.04
N ALA A 96 -6.33 -15.51 -22.73
CA ALA A 96 -5.30 -14.53 -22.37
C ALA A 96 -4.56 -15.02 -21.09
N PRO A 97 -3.29 -15.44 -21.18
CA PRO A 97 -2.67 -16.23 -20.10
C PRO A 97 -2.30 -15.39 -18.86
N ALA A 98 -2.21 -14.07 -19.01
CA ALA A 98 -1.53 -13.22 -18.03
C ALA A 98 -2.00 -11.76 -18.00
N GLY A 99 -3.03 -11.37 -18.75
CA GLY A 99 -3.31 -9.96 -18.94
C GLY A 99 -3.96 -9.27 -17.75
N TYR A 100 -3.58 -8.01 -17.55
CA TYR A 100 -4.19 -7.08 -16.63
C TYR A 100 -5.47 -6.52 -17.29
N HIS A 101 -6.60 -7.19 -17.09
CA HIS A 101 -7.83 -6.92 -17.85
C HIS A 101 -8.73 -5.85 -17.25
N LEU A 102 -8.20 -5.01 -16.36
CA LEU A 102 -8.99 -4.04 -15.59
C LEU A 102 -8.47 -2.62 -15.82
N ALA A 103 -8.72 -2.10 -17.02
CA ALA A 103 -8.40 -0.73 -17.41
C ALA A 103 -9.08 0.34 -16.54
N ASP A 104 -10.16 -0.03 -15.82
CA ASP A 104 -10.92 0.88 -14.96
C ASP A 104 -10.20 1.28 -13.66
N HIS A 105 -9.04 0.66 -13.37
CA HIS A 105 -8.29 0.93 -12.15
C HIS A 105 -6.90 1.48 -12.51
N PRO A 106 -6.48 2.60 -11.91
CA PRO A 106 -5.22 3.23 -12.26
C PRO A 106 -4.04 2.28 -11.96
N PRO A 107 -3.16 2.02 -12.94
CA PRO A 107 -2.16 0.95 -12.85
C PRO A 107 -1.05 1.25 -11.84
N LEU A 108 -0.77 2.53 -11.57
CA LEU A 108 0.41 2.94 -10.80
C LEU A 108 0.46 2.34 -9.39
N GLY A 109 -0.67 2.34 -8.68
CA GLY A 109 -0.75 1.74 -7.34
C GLY A 109 -0.49 0.23 -7.39
N ARG A 110 -1.03 -0.44 -8.40
CA ARG A 110 -0.89 -1.89 -8.59
C ARG A 110 0.52 -2.29 -9.00
N VAL A 111 1.19 -1.50 -9.83
CA VAL A 111 2.62 -1.67 -10.12
C VAL A 111 3.45 -1.59 -8.84
N ALA A 112 3.18 -0.60 -7.97
CA ALA A 112 3.90 -0.48 -6.70
C ALA A 112 3.68 -1.69 -5.79
N LEU A 113 2.44 -2.19 -5.69
CA LEU A 113 2.12 -3.40 -4.93
C LEU A 113 2.80 -4.65 -5.49
N GLY A 114 2.73 -4.86 -6.80
CA GLY A 114 3.35 -6.01 -7.47
C GLY A 114 4.88 -6.01 -7.35
N LEU A 115 5.52 -4.85 -7.51
CA LEU A 115 6.97 -4.72 -7.36
C LEU A 115 7.41 -4.96 -5.92
N ALA A 116 6.69 -4.40 -4.94
CA ALA A 116 6.97 -4.64 -3.53
C ALA A 116 6.80 -6.13 -3.20
N HIS A 117 5.72 -6.75 -3.66
CA HIS A 117 5.47 -8.17 -3.49
C HIS A 117 6.62 -9.03 -4.02
N GLN A 118 6.99 -8.86 -5.30
CA GLN A 118 8.07 -9.64 -5.91
C GLN A 118 9.42 -9.40 -5.22
N THR A 119 9.71 -8.15 -4.84
CA THR A 119 10.97 -7.81 -4.18
C THR A 119 11.07 -8.44 -2.79
N VAL A 120 10.01 -8.31 -1.97
CA VAL A 120 10.02 -8.83 -0.60
C VAL A 120 10.06 -10.36 -0.62
N THR A 121 9.24 -11.00 -1.45
CA THR A 121 9.21 -12.47 -1.56
C THR A 121 10.51 -13.07 -2.11
N ALA A 122 11.23 -12.33 -2.96
CA ALA A 122 12.56 -12.72 -3.42
C ALA A 122 13.64 -12.62 -2.34
N LEU A 123 13.48 -11.73 -1.35
CA LEU A 123 14.43 -11.54 -0.25
C LEU A 123 14.13 -12.46 0.94
N VAL A 124 12.84 -12.64 1.26
CA VAL A 124 12.37 -13.43 2.38
C VAL A 124 11.12 -14.20 1.93
N ALA A 125 11.20 -15.53 1.94
CA ALA A 125 10.06 -16.36 1.59
C ALA A 125 8.94 -16.22 2.65
N PRO A 126 7.68 -16.00 2.24
CA PRO A 126 6.55 -15.95 3.15
C PRO A 126 6.19 -17.36 3.67
N THR A 127 5.50 -17.40 4.80
CA THR A 127 4.85 -18.62 5.28
C THR A 127 3.72 -18.99 4.32
N HIS A 128 3.65 -20.26 3.93
CA HIS A 128 2.61 -20.73 3.02
C HIS A 128 1.23 -20.74 3.69
N SER A 129 0.22 -20.24 2.99
CA SER A 129 -1.16 -20.16 3.44
C SER A 129 -2.10 -20.41 2.26
N GLU A 130 -3.04 -21.35 2.41
CA GLU A 130 -4.08 -21.59 1.39
C GLU A 130 -5.08 -20.43 1.32
N ALA A 131 -5.29 -19.71 2.42
CA ALA A 131 -6.19 -18.56 2.47
C ALA A 131 -5.58 -17.32 1.80
N THR A 132 -4.25 -17.18 1.82
CA THR A 132 -3.51 -16.03 1.31
C THR A 132 -2.33 -16.46 0.41
N PRO A 133 -2.60 -17.09 -0.74
CA PRO A 133 -1.56 -17.72 -1.57
C PRO A 133 -0.53 -16.72 -2.13
N LEU A 134 -0.88 -15.44 -2.22
CA LEU A 134 0.01 -14.37 -2.66
C LEU A 134 0.62 -13.57 -1.50
N ALA A 135 0.54 -14.00 -0.24
CA ALA A 135 1.18 -13.33 0.90
C ALA A 135 1.02 -11.79 0.89
N PRO A 136 -0.21 -11.26 1.09
CA PRO A 136 -0.54 -9.85 0.93
C PRO A 136 0.36 -8.92 1.75
N THR A 137 0.92 -9.39 2.86
CA THR A 137 1.87 -8.62 3.68
C THR A 137 3.11 -8.18 2.89
N ALA A 138 3.57 -8.97 1.92
CA ALA A 138 4.69 -8.59 1.05
C ALA A 138 4.37 -7.36 0.20
N ALA A 139 3.16 -7.28 -0.33
CA ALA A 139 2.69 -6.15 -1.14
C ALA A 139 2.49 -4.88 -0.30
N ARG A 140 2.11 -5.02 0.99
CA ARG A 140 1.92 -3.89 1.92
C ARG A 140 3.17 -3.03 2.11
N PHE A 141 4.36 -3.57 1.87
CA PHE A 141 5.59 -2.77 1.85
C PHE A 141 5.53 -1.65 0.81
N GLY A 142 4.87 -1.86 -0.33
CA GLY A 142 4.68 -0.81 -1.35
C GLY A 142 3.87 0.36 -0.81
N SER A 143 2.73 0.07 -0.15
CA SER A 143 1.90 1.08 0.51
C SER A 143 2.63 1.77 1.66
N ALA A 144 3.41 1.03 2.45
CA ALA A 144 4.21 1.59 3.55
C ALA A 144 5.26 2.58 3.03
N ILE A 145 5.97 2.23 1.95
CA ILE A 145 6.95 3.12 1.28
C ILE A 145 6.25 4.37 0.74
N ALA A 146 5.09 4.21 0.10
CA ALA A 146 4.30 5.34 -0.40
C ALA A 146 3.86 6.28 0.74
N PHE A 147 3.48 5.73 1.89
CA PHE A 147 3.16 6.51 3.08
C PHE A 147 4.38 7.25 3.67
N GLY A 148 5.54 6.60 3.76
CA GLY A 148 6.79 7.27 4.14
C GLY A 148 7.12 8.44 3.20
N TRP A 149 6.95 8.23 1.90
CA TRP A 149 7.12 9.29 0.90
C TRP A 149 6.13 10.43 1.07
N LEU A 150 4.86 10.13 1.40
CA LEU A 150 3.83 11.12 1.69
C LEU A 150 4.21 12.00 2.89
N ILE A 151 4.68 11.42 4.00
CA ILE A 151 5.17 12.17 5.16
C ILE A 151 6.24 13.18 4.73
N TYR A 152 7.21 12.73 3.93
CA TYR A 152 8.29 13.58 3.45
C TYR A 152 7.80 14.70 2.53
N LEU A 153 6.96 14.37 1.55
CA LEU A 153 6.43 15.35 0.60
C LEU A 153 5.59 16.41 1.31
N VAL A 154 4.64 16.01 2.16
CA VAL A 154 3.79 16.94 2.91
C VAL A 154 4.63 17.81 3.84
N GLY A 155 5.53 17.22 4.63
CA GLY A 155 6.39 18.00 5.52
C GLY A 155 7.28 18.99 4.75
N ARG A 156 7.81 18.59 3.59
CA ARG A 156 8.65 19.46 2.76
C ARG A 156 7.85 20.58 2.09
N THR A 157 6.68 20.31 1.52
CA THR A 157 5.85 21.33 0.86
C THR A 157 5.33 22.34 1.87
N THR A 158 4.82 21.87 3.01
CA THR A 158 4.41 22.73 4.13
C THR A 158 5.58 23.56 4.67
N ALA A 159 6.79 22.98 4.75
CA ALA A 159 7.98 23.74 5.13
C ALA A 159 8.31 24.88 4.15
N GLY A 160 8.12 24.66 2.85
CA GLY A 160 8.40 25.66 1.81
C GLY A 160 7.37 26.79 1.77
N TRP A 161 6.10 26.49 2.06
CA TRP A 161 5.01 27.47 2.01
C TRP A 161 4.82 28.23 3.32
N TYR A 162 5.04 27.58 4.47
CA TYR A 162 4.66 28.11 5.78
C TYR A 162 5.82 28.10 6.79
N GLY A 163 7.03 27.75 6.35
CA GLY A 163 8.22 27.72 7.19
C GLY A 163 8.45 26.38 7.89
N SER A 164 9.68 26.20 8.39
CA SER A 164 10.18 24.89 8.86
C SER A 164 9.39 24.29 10.04
N VAL A 165 8.83 25.12 10.92
CA VAL A 165 8.01 24.66 12.05
C VAL A 165 6.73 24.01 11.55
N ALA A 166 6.04 24.62 10.57
CA ALA A 166 4.82 24.06 10.00
C ALA A 166 5.09 22.73 9.29
N GLY A 167 6.19 22.62 8.55
CA GLY A 167 6.61 21.36 7.92
C GLY A 167 6.95 20.26 8.91
N PHE A 168 7.64 20.60 10.01
CA PHE A 168 7.91 19.64 11.08
C PHE A 168 6.60 19.17 11.74
N SER A 169 5.70 20.10 12.09
CA SER A 169 4.40 19.78 12.68
C SER A 169 3.57 18.86 11.78
N ALA A 170 3.50 19.13 10.47
CA ALA A 170 2.78 18.29 9.52
C ALA A 170 3.37 16.87 9.44
N ALA A 171 4.70 16.76 9.34
CA ALA A 171 5.37 15.46 9.31
C ALA A 171 5.22 14.68 10.63
N THR A 172 5.27 15.35 11.79
CA THR A 172 5.04 14.72 13.09
C THR A 172 3.61 14.21 13.23
N SER A 173 2.62 14.97 12.76
CA SER A 173 1.21 14.53 12.84
C SER A 173 0.97 13.26 12.03
N LEU A 174 1.54 13.18 10.81
CA LEU A 174 1.42 11.99 9.98
C LEU A 174 2.22 10.80 10.54
N SER A 175 3.46 11.03 11.00
CA SER A 175 4.27 9.95 11.56
C SER A 175 3.73 9.43 12.91
N ALA A 176 3.04 10.26 13.69
CA ALA A 176 2.40 9.82 14.92
C ALA A 176 1.31 8.76 14.65
N ASP A 177 0.59 8.88 13.54
CA ASP A 177 -0.43 7.90 13.10
C ASP A 177 0.17 6.53 12.74
N ALA A 178 1.46 6.49 12.40
CA ALA A 178 2.22 5.25 12.17
C ALA A 178 2.52 4.47 13.47
N THR A 179 2.31 5.08 14.63
CA THR A 179 2.61 4.46 15.92
C THR A 179 1.45 3.54 16.29
N PRO A 180 1.71 2.26 16.60
CA PRO A 180 0.64 1.33 16.97
C PRO A 180 -0.20 1.90 18.11
N GLY A 181 -1.49 2.11 17.85
CA GLY A 181 -2.45 2.43 18.89
C GLY A 181 -2.46 1.31 19.94
N ARG A 182 -2.74 1.64 21.21
CA ARG A 182 -2.86 0.64 22.27
C ARG A 182 -3.76 -0.52 21.81
N PRO A 183 -3.40 -1.78 22.10
CA PRO A 183 -4.23 -2.92 21.74
C PRO A 183 -5.63 -2.70 22.31
N ARG A 184 -6.63 -2.62 21.42
CA ARG A 184 -8.02 -2.66 21.87
C ARG A 184 -8.30 -4.09 22.30
N PRO A 185 -8.88 -4.32 23.49
CA PRO A 185 -9.27 -5.67 23.89
C PRO A 185 -10.19 -6.25 22.82
N SER A 186 -9.81 -7.43 22.31
CA SER A 186 -10.61 -8.19 21.36
C SER A 186 -11.98 -8.44 21.97
N ARG A 187 -12.99 -7.77 21.42
CA ARG A 187 -14.39 -8.01 21.75
C ARG A 187 -14.89 -9.24 20.97
N PHE A 188 -14.18 -10.34 21.14
CA PHE A 188 -14.61 -11.66 20.69
C PHE A 188 -14.30 -12.64 21.82
N THR A 189 -15.05 -12.50 22.90
CA THR A 189 -15.26 -13.60 23.84
C THR A 189 -16.04 -14.66 23.08
N GLY A 190 -15.40 -15.81 22.87
CA GLY A 190 -16.09 -17.02 22.49
C GLY A 190 -17.25 -17.25 23.46
N ASN A 191 -18.41 -17.55 22.89
CA ASN A 191 -19.49 -18.15 23.65
C ASN A 191 -19.36 -19.66 23.37
N ASP A 192 -18.67 -20.35 24.27
CA ASP A 192 -18.79 -21.79 24.42
C ASP A 192 -20.23 -22.11 24.88
N ASP A 193 -20.82 -23.15 24.30
CA ASP A 193 -21.81 -24.08 24.90
C ASP A 193 -22.91 -24.48 23.91
N HIS A 194 -22.74 -25.64 23.25
CA HIS A 194 -23.82 -26.62 23.06
C HIS A 194 -23.23 -28.02 22.77
N PRO A 195 -23.43 -29.01 23.64
CA PRO A 195 -23.13 -30.40 23.34
C PRO A 195 -24.36 -31.09 22.70
N GLY A 196 -24.15 -31.68 21.51
CA GLY A 196 -24.94 -32.78 20.96
C GLY A 196 -26.19 -32.43 20.15
N LEU A 197 -26.22 -32.81 18.86
CA LEU A 197 -27.06 -33.89 18.30
C LEU A 197 -26.96 -33.97 16.75
N HIS A 198 -26.58 -35.15 16.25
CA HIS A 198 -27.06 -35.88 15.07
C HIS A 198 -27.27 -35.22 13.67
N ARG A 199 -26.46 -35.74 12.71
CA ARG A 199 -26.78 -36.32 11.38
C ARG A 199 -27.46 -35.50 10.25
N PHE A 200 -26.99 -35.87 9.03
CA PHE A 200 -27.51 -35.67 7.66
C PHE A 200 -27.23 -34.28 7.04
N GLY A 201 -26.75 -34.15 5.81
CA GLY A 201 -26.49 -35.09 4.74
C GLY A 201 -25.75 -34.39 3.59
N ALA A 202 -25.15 -35.18 2.70
CA ALA A 202 -24.54 -34.72 1.47
C ALA A 202 -25.55 -34.00 0.57
N VAL A 203 -25.14 -32.88 -0.04
CA VAL A 203 -25.71 -32.40 -1.31
C VAL A 203 -24.59 -31.82 -2.16
N THR A 204 -24.27 -32.56 -3.21
CA THR A 204 -23.68 -32.10 -4.47
C THR A 204 -24.64 -31.13 -5.17
N CYS A 205 -24.10 -30.01 -5.66
CA CYS A 205 -24.47 -29.38 -6.93
C CYS A 205 -23.17 -28.88 -7.57
#